data_AF-A0A1F7PL94-F1
#
_entry.id   AF-A0A1F7PL94-F1
#
_cell.length_a   1.000
_cell.length_b   1.000
_cell.length_c   1.000
_cell.angle_alpha   90.00
_cell.angle_beta   90.00
_cell.angle_gamma   90.00
#
_symmetry.space_group_name_H-M   'P 1'
#
loop_
_entity.id
_entity.type
_entity.pdbx_description
1 polymer ?
#
loop_
_entity_poly.entity_id
_entity_poly.type
_entity_poly.pdbx_seq_one_letter_code
_entity_poly.pdbx_strand_id
1 'polypeptide(L)'
;MDSFQIFGVQFLLSVVVYGLLAKWYVAPALARLPLHDALIPLLVPHAFRHLGLVFLVPAVVAPTLPRAFALPTAYGDLLAGLLALLAMIALRGRLVLGIPLAWLFNVVGTLDLLYAFYQGI
;
A
#
# COMPACT_ATOMS: atom_id res chain seq x y z
N MET A 1 5.93 -27.99 -7.82
CA MET A 1 5.38 -26.65 -8.12
C MET A 1 6.56 -25.77 -8.44
N ASP A 2 6.54 -25.09 -9.58
CA ASP A 2 7.54 -24.06 -9.88
C ASP A 2 7.27 -22.78 -9.07
N SER A 3 8.21 -21.82 -9.10
CA SER A 3 8.08 -20.57 -8.36
C SER A 3 6.81 -19.80 -8.72
N PHE A 4 6.41 -19.79 -10.00
CA PHE A 4 5.24 -19.06 -10.47
C PHE A 4 3.95 -19.65 -9.91
N GLN A 5 3.82 -20.97 -9.89
CA GLN A 5 2.70 -21.68 -9.25
C GLN A 5 2.63 -21.42 -7.75
N ILE A 6 3.78 -21.39 -7.06
CA ILE A 6 3.84 -21.07 -5.63
C ILE A 6 3.33 -19.65 -5.38
N PHE A 7 3.86 -18.65 -6.11
CA PHE A 7 3.40 -17.26 -6.00
C PHE A 7 1.92 -17.10 -6.35
N GLY A 8 1.43 -17.78 -7.38
CA GLY A 8 0.02 -17.75 -7.77
C GLY A 8 -0.91 -18.26 -6.67
N VAL A 9 -0.58 -19.39 -6.04
CA VAL A 9 -1.36 -19.93 -4.92
C VAL A 9 -1.30 -18.99 -3.71
N GLN A 10 -0.12 -18.46 -3.36
CA GLN A 10 0.03 -17.50 -2.26
C GLN A 10 -0.81 -16.23 -2.49
N PHE A 11 -0.78 -15.68 -3.70
CA PHE A 11 -1.55 -14.50 -4.08
C PHE A 11 -3.06 -14.75 -3.97
N LEU A 12 -3.55 -15.83 -4.60
CA LEU A 12 -4.98 -16.18 -4.58
C LEU A 12 -5.49 -16.41 -3.17
N LEU A 13 -4.77 -17.19 -2.35
CA LEU A 13 -5.15 -17.42 -0.96
C LEU A 13 -5.13 -16.14 -0.13
N SER A 14 -4.17 -15.25 -0.37
CA SER A 14 -4.11 -13.95 0.31
C SER A 14 -5.32 -13.09 -0.06
N VAL A 15 -5.70 -13.02 -1.34
CA VAL A 15 -6.91 -12.29 -1.78
C VAL A 15 -8.16 -12.83 -1.08
N VAL A 16 -8.30 -14.14 -0.97
CA VAL A 16 -9.42 -14.77 -0.25
C VAL A 16 -9.40 -14.37 1.23
N VAL A 17 -8.26 -14.52 1.91
CA VAL A 17 -8.13 -14.19 3.34
C VAL A 17 -8.42 -12.71 3.61
N TYR A 18 -7.84 -11.80 2.82
CA TYR A 18 -8.10 -10.36 2.94
C TYR A 18 -9.55 -10.01 2.62
N GLY A 19 -10.17 -10.67 1.62
CA GLY A 19 -11.58 -10.49 1.30
C GLY A 19 -12.52 -10.91 2.43
N LEU A 20 -12.23 -12.04 3.07
CA LEU A 20 -12.97 -12.51 4.25
C LEU A 20 -12.78 -11.58 5.45
N LEU A 21 -11.55 -11.15 5.73
CA LEU A 21 -11.24 -10.18 6.77
C LEU A 21 -11.99 -8.85 6.54
N ALA A 22 -11.98 -8.36 5.30
CA ALA A 22 -12.68 -7.15 4.91
C ALA A 22 -14.20 -7.29 5.13
N LYS A 23 -14.80 -8.40 4.69
CA LYS A 23 -16.25 -8.65 4.81
C LYS A 23 -16.71 -8.83 6.25
N TRP A 24 -15.97 -9.61 7.04
CA TRP A 24 -16.41 -10.03 8.37
C TRP A 24 -16.08 -9.03 9.47
N TYR A 25 -14.97 -8.30 9.35
CA TYR A 25 -14.47 -7.44 10.43
C TYR A 25 -14.35 -5.98 10.04
N VAL A 26 -13.72 -5.67 8.90
CA VAL A 26 -13.38 -4.28 8.56
C VAL A 26 -14.62 -3.51 8.09
N ALA A 27 -15.30 -3.96 7.04
CA ALA A 27 -16.48 -3.29 6.49
C ALA A 27 -17.59 -3.02 7.52
N PRO A 28 -18.03 -3.99 8.35
CA PRO A 28 -19.08 -3.72 9.34
C PRO A 28 -18.63 -2.76 10.45
N ALA A 29 -17.35 -2.72 10.80
CA ALA A 29 -16.81 -1.76 11.76
C ALA A 29 -16.75 -0.35 11.18
N LEU A 30 -16.25 -0.20 9.94
CA LEU A 30 -16.13 1.10 9.28
C LEU A 30 -17.48 1.72 8.92
N ALA A 31 -18.49 0.91 8.58
CA ALA A 31 -19.84 1.39 8.25
C ALA A 31 -20.53 2.13 9.40
N ARG A 32 -20.03 2.00 10.64
CA ARG A 32 -20.56 2.68 11.83
C ARG A 32 -19.90 4.03 12.11
N LEU A 33 -18.84 4.36 11.37
CA LEU A 33 -18.04 5.56 11.57
C LEU A 33 -18.37 6.61 10.50
N PRO A 34 -18.23 7.91 10.81
CA PRO A 34 -18.24 8.92 9.77
C PRO A 34 -17.06 8.70 8.83
N LEU A 35 -17.22 9.09 7.56
CA LEU A 35 -16.23 8.82 6.49
C LEU A 35 -14.79 9.20 6.88
N HIS A 36 -14.60 10.37 7.51
CA HIS A 36 -13.28 10.83 7.93
C HIS A 36 -12.59 9.86 8.89
N ASP A 37 -13.31 9.34 9.88
CA ASP A 37 -12.76 8.41 10.86
C ASP A 37 -12.62 7.00 10.27
N ALA A 38 -13.49 6.63 9.33
CA ALA A 38 -13.44 5.34 8.64
C ALA A 38 -12.20 5.17 7.73
N LEU A 39 -11.72 6.27 7.12
CA LEU A 39 -10.58 6.22 6.20
C LEU A 39 -9.23 6.09 6.90
N ILE A 40 -9.08 6.65 8.11
CA ILE A 40 -7.82 6.62 8.86
C ILE A 40 -7.27 5.20 9.05
N PRO A 41 -8.03 4.21 9.59
CA PRO A 41 -7.49 2.86 9.80
C PRO A 41 -7.12 2.15 8.49
N LEU A 42 -7.74 2.52 7.37
CA LEU A 42 -7.37 2.00 6.04
C LEU A 42 -6.04 2.57 5.54
N LEU A 43 -5.67 3.79 5.96
CA LEU A 43 -4.42 4.45 5.57
C LEU A 43 -3.22 4.04 6.42
N VAL A 44 -3.45 3.58 7.66
CA VAL A 44 -2.38 3.23 8.61
C VAL A 44 -1.35 2.24 8.03
N PRO A 45 -1.75 1.11 7.40
CA PRO A 45 -0.77 0.19 6.82
C PRO A 45 0.09 0.85 5.74
N HIS A 46 -0.48 1.81 4.99
CA HIS A 46 0.21 2.49 3.91
C HIS A 46 1.20 3.56 4.40
N ALA A 47 0.99 4.15 5.58
CA ALA A 47 1.95 5.09 6.18
C ALA A 47 3.33 4.44 6.46
N PHE A 48 3.38 3.11 6.58
CA PHE A 48 4.63 2.35 6.73
C PHE A 48 5.40 2.11 5.43
N ARG A 49 4.88 2.55 4.26
CA ARG A 49 5.57 2.34 2.98
C ARG A 49 6.91 3.08 2.86
N HIS A 50 7.26 3.99 3.77
CA HIS A 50 8.63 4.53 3.86
C HIS A 50 9.70 3.42 4.05
N LEU A 51 9.32 2.25 4.57
CA LEU A 51 10.18 1.07 4.65
C LEU A 51 10.63 0.54 3.27
N GLY A 52 9.92 0.87 2.19
CA GLY A 52 10.30 0.52 0.81
C GLY A 52 11.65 1.10 0.38
N LEU A 53 12.16 2.13 1.07
CA LEU A 53 13.54 2.63 0.87
C LEU A 53 14.60 1.54 1.07
N VAL A 54 14.26 0.43 1.74
CA VAL A 54 15.13 -0.74 1.87
C VAL A 54 15.60 -1.29 0.52
N PHE A 55 14.82 -1.12 -0.56
CA PHE A 55 15.22 -1.56 -1.90
C PHE A 55 16.49 -0.86 -2.42
N LEU A 56 16.85 0.29 -1.84
CA LEU A 56 18.07 1.04 -2.17
C LEU A 56 19.27 0.67 -1.29
N VAL A 57 19.08 -0.18 -0.27
CA VAL A 57 20.12 -0.54 0.69
C VAL A 57 20.83 -1.82 0.21
N PRO A 58 22.06 -1.73 -0.34
CA PRO A 58 22.74 -2.88 -0.95
C PRO A 58 23.04 -4.02 0.03
N ALA A 59 23.09 -3.71 1.33
CA ALA A 59 23.31 -4.71 2.38
C ALA A 59 22.08 -5.58 2.68
N VAL A 60 20.88 -5.16 2.26
CA VAL A 60 19.62 -5.88 2.54
C VAL A 60 19.09 -6.58 1.28
N VAL A 61 19.34 -6.03 0.10
CA VAL A 61 18.88 -6.58 -1.18
C VAL A 61 19.93 -7.42 -1.87
N ALA A 62 19.48 -8.38 -2.69
CA ALA A 62 20.38 -9.16 -3.54
C ALA A 62 21.10 -8.24 -4.56
N PRO A 63 22.40 -8.46 -4.84
CA PRO A 63 23.12 -7.71 -5.87
C PRO A 63 22.52 -7.84 -7.28
N THR A 64 21.73 -8.89 -7.51
CA THR A 64 21.03 -9.18 -8.76
C THR A 64 19.67 -8.49 -8.89
N LEU A 65 19.20 -7.77 -7.86
CA LEU A 65 17.93 -7.06 -7.91
C LEU A 65 17.98 -5.98 -9.02
N PRO A 66 17.06 -6.00 -10.01
CA PRO A 66 17.07 -5.02 -11.08
C PRO A 66 16.90 -3.60 -10.55
N ARG A 67 17.80 -2.69 -10.94
CA ARG A 67 17.66 -1.26 -10.61
C ARG A 67 16.37 -0.65 -11.16
N ALA A 68 15.88 -1.17 -12.29
CA ALA A 68 14.62 -0.77 -12.91
C ALA A 68 13.39 -1.11 -12.06
N PHE A 69 13.51 -2.06 -11.12
CA PHE A 69 12.50 -2.32 -10.10
C PHE A 69 12.81 -1.52 -8.83
N ALA A 70 14.04 -1.65 -8.30
CA ALA A 70 14.40 -1.14 -6.98
C ALA A 70 14.22 0.38 -6.82
N LEU A 71 14.65 1.17 -7.82
CA LEU A 71 14.53 2.63 -7.77
C LEU A 71 13.07 3.11 -7.77
N PRO A 72 12.27 2.80 -8.80
CA PRO A 72 10.89 3.29 -8.85
C PRO A 72 10.04 2.75 -7.70
N THR A 73 10.20 1.49 -7.30
CA THR A 73 9.45 0.93 -6.16
C THR A 73 9.82 1.61 -4.85
N ALA A 74 11.11 1.88 -4.57
CA ALA A 74 11.52 2.58 -3.35
C ALA A 74 10.91 4.00 -3.25
N TYR A 75 11.00 4.77 -4.33
CA TYR A 75 10.51 6.14 -4.33
C TYR A 75 8.97 6.21 -4.43
N GLY A 76 8.36 5.30 -5.17
CA GLY A 76 6.91 5.18 -5.26
C GLY A 76 6.28 4.77 -3.92
N ASP A 77 6.91 3.80 -3.22
CA ASP A 77 6.54 3.44 -1.85
C ASP A 77 6.66 4.62 -0.90
N LEU A 78 7.79 5.36 -0.94
CA LEU A 78 7.99 6.55 -0.12
C LEU A 78 6.91 7.60 -0.40
N LEU A 79 6.63 7.90 -1.67
CA LEU A 79 5.61 8.88 -2.06
C LEU A 79 4.22 8.46 -1.57
N ALA A 80 3.83 7.20 -1.82
CA ALA A 80 2.56 6.66 -1.35
C ALA A 80 2.45 6.71 0.19
N GLY A 81 3.54 6.38 0.90
CA GLY A 81 3.58 6.45 2.37
C GLY A 81 3.45 7.87 2.91
N LEU A 82 4.11 8.84 2.29
CA LEU A 82 3.98 10.26 2.65
C LEU A 82 2.56 10.78 2.39
N LEU A 83 1.97 10.43 1.24
CA LEU A 83 0.58 10.81 0.92
C LEU A 83 -0.41 10.19 1.91
N ALA A 84 -0.22 8.93 2.28
CA ALA A 84 -1.05 8.27 3.30
C ALA A 84 -0.93 8.96 4.67
N LEU A 85 0.29 9.30 5.09
CA LEU A 85 0.53 10.01 6.34
C LEU A 85 -0.11 11.41 6.35
N LEU A 86 0.05 12.18 5.27
CA LEU A 86 -0.57 13.49 5.11
C LEU A 86 -2.10 13.39 5.11
N ALA A 87 -2.65 12.40 4.41
CA ALA A 87 -4.09 12.14 4.39
C ALA A 87 -4.61 11.82 5.81
N MET A 88 -3.91 10.98 6.58
CA MET A 88 -4.29 10.66 7.96
C MET A 88 -4.31 11.90 8.85
N ILE A 89 -3.26 12.73 8.80
CA ILE A 89 -3.17 13.97 9.59
C ILE A 89 -4.31 14.92 9.20
N ALA A 90 -4.55 15.10 7.91
CA ALA A 90 -5.61 15.97 7.40
C ALA A 90 -7.01 15.48 7.75
N LEU A 91 -7.27 14.17 7.66
CA LEU A 91 -8.54 13.55 8.04
C LEU A 91 -8.80 13.70 9.55
N ARG A 92 -7.78 13.43 10.38
CA ARG A 92 -7.87 13.56 11.84
C ARG A 92 -8.11 15.00 12.28
N GLY A 93 -7.46 15.96 11.62
CA GLY A 93 -7.66 17.39 11.83
C GLY A 93 -8.94 17.95 11.19
N ARG A 94 -9.74 17.11 10.51
CA ARG A 94 -10.94 17.51 9.74
C ARG A 94 -10.66 18.61 8.72
N LEU A 95 -9.47 18.62 8.14
CA LEU A 95 -9.08 19.55 7.08
C LEU A 95 -9.82 19.20 5.79
N VAL A 96 -10.15 20.23 4.99
CA VAL A 96 -10.83 20.09 3.69
C VAL A 96 -10.06 19.18 2.73
N LEU A 97 -8.72 19.12 2.87
CA LEU A 97 -7.84 18.30 2.04
C LEU A 97 -7.79 16.81 2.43
N GLY A 98 -8.40 16.38 3.54
CA GLY A 98 -8.30 14.99 4.01
C GLY A 98 -8.78 13.95 2.99
N ILE A 99 -9.99 14.14 2.45
CA ILE A 99 -10.55 13.23 1.43
C ILE A 99 -9.79 13.34 0.09
N PRO A 100 -9.49 14.54 -0.45
CA PRO A 100 -8.65 14.67 -1.64
C PRO A 100 -7.28 13.98 -1.53
N LEU A 101 -6.60 14.11 -0.39
CA LEU A 101 -5.31 13.45 -0.16
C LEU A 101 -5.44 11.93 -0.08
N ALA A 102 -6.51 11.41 0.53
CA ALA A 102 -6.78 9.98 0.57
C ALA A 102 -7.00 9.41 -0.85
N TRP A 103 -7.71 10.14 -1.72
CA TRP A 103 -7.88 9.77 -3.12
C TRP A 103 -6.57 9.84 -3.91
N LEU A 104 -5.79 10.92 -3.72
CA LEU A 104 -4.49 11.07 -4.37
C LEU A 104 -3.55 9.93 -3.99
N PHE A 105 -3.48 9.60 -2.70
CA PHE A 105 -2.77 8.42 -2.21
C PHE A 105 -3.26 7.14 -2.92
N ASN A 106 -4.57 6.94 -3.01
CA ASN A 106 -5.12 5.72 -3.59
C ASN A 106 -4.72 5.55 -5.07
N VAL A 107 -4.78 6.63 -5.86
CA VAL A 107 -4.36 6.63 -7.26
C VAL A 107 -2.86 6.39 -7.38
N VAL A 108 -2.04 7.18 -6.68
CA VAL A 108 -0.58 7.09 -6.76
C VAL A 108 -0.07 5.73 -6.26
N GLY A 109 -0.58 5.26 -5.12
CA GLY A 109 -0.21 3.97 -4.54
C GLY A 109 -0.64 2.78 -5.40
N THR A 110 -1.78 2.87 -6.09
CA THR A 110 -2.20 1.81 -7.03
C THR A 110 -1.33 1.80 -8.27
N LEU A 111 -1.00 2.96 -8.84
CA LEU A 111 -0.10 3.05 -10.00
C LEU A 111 1.30 2.53 -9.67
N ASP A 112 1.83 2.88 -8.50
CA ASP A 112 3.09 2.37 -7.97
C ASP A 112 3.06 0.84 -7.83
N LEU A 113 2.01 0.28 -7.21
CA LEU A 113 1.84 -1.16 -7.05
C LEU A 113 1.80 -1.88 -8.41
N LEU A 114 1.01 -1.38 -9.36
CA LEU A 114 0.90 -1.97 -10.70
C LEU A 114 2.23 -1.91 -11.45
N TYR A 115 2.94 -0.79 -11.35
CA TYR A 115 4.23 -0.62 -11.97
C TYR A 115 5.29 -1.56 -11.37
N ALA A 116 5.36 -1.63 -10.04
CA ALA A 116 6.25 -2.53 -9.33
C ALA A 116 5.96 -4.01 -9.66
N PHE A 117 4.68 -4.38 -9.73
CA PHE A 117 4.28 -5.73 -10.12
C PHE A 117 4.70 -6.07 -11.55
N TYR A 118 4.55 -5.13 -12.49
CA TYR A 118 5.00 -5.31 -13.88
C TYR A 118 6.53 -5.42 -13.99
N GLN A 119 7.30 -4.66 -13.21
CA GLN A 119 8.77 -4.72 -13.21
C GLN A 119 9.33 -5.90 -12.41
N GLY A 120 8.53 -6.48 -11.50
CA GLY A 120 8.94 -7.56 -10.60
C GLY A 120 8.68 -8.96 -11.14
N ILE A 121 7.91 -9.09 -12.23
CA ILE A 121 7.72 -10.33 -13.01
C ILE A 121 8.72 -10.33 -14.16
#